data_AF-A0A1G1JV45-F1
#
_entry.id   AF-A0A1G1JV45-F1
#
_cell.length_a   1.000
_cell.length_b   1.000
_cell.length_c   1.000
_cell.angle_alpha   90.00
_cell.angle_beta   90.00
_cell.angle_gamma   90.00
#
_symmetry.space_group_name_H-M   'P 1'
#
loop_
_entity.id
_entity.type
_entity.pdbx_description
1 polymer ?
#
loop_
_entity_poly.entity_id
_entity_poly.type
_entity_poly.pdbx_seq_one_letter_code
_entity_poly.pdbx_strand_id
1 'polypeptide(L)'
;MTDNTARKGERPPLIAKKPDRKREPNILAVIDQSGCTGCEACIIFCPVDCIEIVPGVAFAQFQQLVEVDIERCIGCALCAKNCPWDTIPMLPYAEGIQKAPELTFKSVCNQKTVDDIKPAAR
;
A
#
# COMPACT_ATOMS: atom_id res chain seq x y z
N MET A 1 -32.67 -11.70 -18.09
CA MET A 1 -31.90 -10.95 -19.11
C MET A 1 -31.58 -9.62 -18.46
N THR A 2 -30.49 -9.39 -17.74
CA THR A 2 -29.06 -9.75 -17.85
C THR A 2 -28.46 -9.72 -16.43
N ASP A 3 -27.95 -10.85 -15.94
CA ASP A 3 -26.51 -11.14 -15.76
C ASP A 3 -25.89 -10.64 -14.44
N ASN A 4 -25.83 -11.57 -13.48
CA ASN A 4 -24.60 -11.97 -12.78
C ASN A 4 -23.42 -10.98 -12.86
N THR A 5 -23.26 -10.06 -11.90
CA THR A 5 -21.99 -9.32 -11.75
C THR A 5 -21.76 -8.74 -10.35
N ALA A 6 -22.08 -9.48 -9.28
CA ALA A 6 -21.36 -9.27 -8.03
C ALA A 6 -19.91 -9.77 -8.22
N ARG A 7 -19.07 -8.96 -8.87
CA ARG A 7 -17.63 -9.23 -8.96
C ARG A 7 -17.12 -9.29 -7.52
N LYS A 8 -16.40 -10.36 -7.16
CA LYS A 8 -15.64 -10.52 -5.91
C LYS A 8 -14.51 -9.47 -5.76
N GLY A 9 -14.75 -8.20 -6.07
CA GLY A 9 -13.70 -7.20 -6.30
C GLY A 9 -14.16 -5.74 -6.18
N GLU A 10 -15.17 -5.45 -5.37
CA GLU A 10 -15.35 -4.08 -4.90
C GLU A 10 -14.33 -3.83 -3.78
N ARG A 11 -13.30 -3.02 -4.09
CA ARG A 11 -12.21 -2.69 -3.16
C ARG A 11 -12.81 -2.06 -1.89
N PRO A 12 -12.61 -2.63 -0.68
CA PRO A 12 -13.19 -2.09 0.53
C PRO A 12 -12.64 -0.66 0.77
N PRO A 13 -13.50 0.32 1.11
CA PRO A 13 -13.04 1.67 1.39
C PRO A 13 -12.04 1.67 2.55
N LEU A 14 -11.11 2.63 2.52
CA LEU A 14 -10.02 2.84 3.49
C LEU A 14 -10.45 2.78 4.97
N ILE A 15 -11.73 3.03 5.25
CA ILE A 15 -12.31 3.18 6.59
C ILE A 15 -12.86 1.84 7.14
N ALA A 16 -12.92 0.77 6.33
CA ALA A 16 -13.42 -0.52 6.80
C ALA A 16 -12.47 -1.13 7.85
N LYS A 17 -13.01 -1.41 9.04
CA LYS A 17 -12.29 -2.00 10.19
C LYS A 17 -11.58 -3.28 9.76
N LYS A 18 -10.25 -3.26 9.79
CA LYS A 18 -9.40 -4.35 9.28
C LYS A 18 -9.47 -5.56 10.23
N PRO A 19 -9.44 -6.79 9.70
CA PRO A 19 -9.30 -7.98 10.55
C PRO A 19 -7.92 -7.98 11.22
N ASP A 20 -7.88 -8.28 12.51
CA ASP A 20 -6.62 -8.35 13.26
C ASP A 20 -5.74 -9.47 12.67
N ARG A 21 -4.55 -9.11 12.19
CA ARG A 21 -3.59 -10.09 11.68
C ARG A 21 -2.84 -10.75 12.85
N LYS A 22 -2.67 -12.07 12.80
CA LYS A 22 -1.97 -12.83 13.86
C LYS A 22 -0.45 -12.67 13.85
N ARG A 23 0.15 -12.31 12.71
CA ARG A 23 1.61 -12.21 12.51
C ARG A 23 1.96 -11.08 11.56
N GLU A 24 3.11 -10.46 11.82
CA GLU A 24 3.71 -9.47 10.93
C GLU A 24 4.55 -10.15 9.85
N PRO A 25 4.57 -9.62 8.61
CA PRO A 25 5.45 -10.14 7.59
C PRO A 25 6.91 -9.78 7.91
N ASN A 26 7.85 -10.55 7.36
CA ASN A 26 9.28 -10.23 7.52
C ASN A 26 9.70 -9.03 6.66
N ILE A 27 9.00 -8.79 5.55
CA ILE A 27 9.26 -7.73 4.59
C ILE A 27 8.01 -6.90 4.33
N LEU A 28 8.20 -5.62 4.03
CA LEU A 28 7.18 -4.62 3.76
C LEU A 28 7.47 -3.94 2.43
N ALA A 29 6.41 -3.76 1.63
CA ALA A 29 6.48 -2.91 0.45
C ALA A 29 6.31 -1.46 0.87
N VAL A 30 7.26 -0.61 0.49
CA VAL A 30 7.15 0.85 0.62
C VAL A 30 7.20 1.42 -0.80
N ILE A 31 6.37 2.41 -1.11
CA ILE A 31 6.39 3.06 -2.42
C ILE A 31 7.20 4.34 -2.31
N ASP A 32 8.26 4.44 -3.09
CA ASP A 32 8.96 5.70 -3.32
C ASP A 32 8.11 6.59 -4.23
N GLN A 33 7.46 7.58 -3.61
CA GLN A 33 6.57 8.49 -4.30
C GLN A 33 7.30 9.50 -5.19
N SER A 34 8.62 9.62 -5.07
CA SER A 34 9.42 10.51 -5.94
C SER A 34 9.52 9.99 -7.38
N GLY A 35 9.60 8.67 -7.56
CA GLY A 35 9.64 8.02 -8.88
C GLY A 35 8.30 7.45 -9.35
N CYS A 36 7.32 7.31 -8.45
CA CYS A 36 6.03 6.74 -8.77
C CYS A 36 5.22 7.63 -9.73
N THR A 37 4.65 7.05 -10.79
CA THR A 37 3.78 7.76 -11.75
C THR A 37 2.29 7.49 -11.55
N GLY A 38 1.93 6.60 -10.61
CA GLY A 38 0.55 6.16 -10.42
C GLY A 38 0.01 5.28 -11.55
N CYS A 39 0.86 4.47 -12.21
CA CYS A 39 0.43 3.58 -13.31
C CYS A 39 -0.49 2.41 -12.90
N GLU A 40 -0.80 2.28 -11.60
CA GLU A 40 -1.74 1.28 -11.03
C GLU A 40 -1.38 -0.21 -11.22
N ALA A 41 -0.30 -0.54 -11.92
CA ALA A 41 0.12 -1.93 -12.14
C ALA A 41 0.23 -2.72 -10.82
N CYS A 42 0.86 -2.11 -9.81
CA CYS A 42 1.01 -2.72 -8.49
C CYS A 42 -0.33 -3.07 -7.81
N ILE A 43 -1.39 -2.32 -8.08
CA ILE A 43 -2.72 -2.56 -7.49
C ILE A 43 -3.30 -3.85 -8.06
N ILE A 44 -3.22 -4.04 -9.37
CA ILE A 44 -3.77 -5.22 -10.06
C ILE A 44 -3.13 -6.52 -9.55
N PHE A 45 -1.84 -6.47 -9.21
CA PHE A 45 -1.10 -7.65 -8.74
C PHE A 45 -1.14 -7.86 -7.23
N CYS A 46 -1.77 -6.98 -6.46
CA CYS A 46 -1.83 -7.13 -5.01
C CYS A 46 -2.89 -8.18 -4.63
N PRO A 47 -2.51 -9.33 -4.06
CA PRO A 47 -3.46 -10.41 -3.75
C PRO A 47 -4.37 -10.10 -2.54
N VAL A 48 -4.08 -9.02 -1.82
CA VAL A 48 -4.80 -8.60 -0.60
C VAL A 48 -5.37 -7.19 -0.72
N ASP A 49 -5.33 -6.61 -1.92
CA ASP A 49 -5.85 -5.27 -2.22
C ASP A 49 -5.43 -4.21 -1.18
N CYS A 50 -4.13 -4.19 -0.85
CA CYS A 50 -3.57 -3.27 0.15
C CYS A 50 -2.89 -2.04 -0.47
N ILE A 51 -3.15 -1.73 -1.74
CA ILE A 51 -2.51 -0.60 -2.45
C ILE A 51 -3.60 0.30 -3.01
N GLU A 52 -3.45 1.59 -2.77
CA GLU A 52 -4.49 2.57 -3.06
C GLU A 52 -3.93 3.77 -3.80
N ILE A 53 -4.80 4.45 -4.54
CA ILE A 53 -4.45 5.67 -5.26
C ILE A 53 -4.57 6.85 -4.31
N VAL A 54 -3.51 7.66 -4.26
CA VAL A 54 -3.46 8.89 -3.46
C VAL A 54 -3.12 10.09 -4.34
N PRO A 55 -3.65 11.28 -4.04
CA PRO A 55 -3.31 12.49 -4.80
C PRO A 55 -1.84 12.87 -4.58
N GLY A 56 -1.13 13.19 -5.67
CA GLY A 56 0.25 13.66 -5.64
C GLY A 56 0.41 15.01 -4.94
N VAL A 57 1.62 15.32 -4.47
CA VAL A 57 1.89 16.55 -3.71
C VAL A 57 2.18 17.78 -4.56
N ALA A 58 2.88 17.62 -5.68
CA ALA A 58 3.25 18.74 -6.54
C ALA A 58 2.04 19.22 -7.37
N PHE A 59 1.27 18.28 -7.92
CA PHE A 59 0.14 18.56 -8.79
C PHE A 59 -1.02 17.64 -8.47
N ALA A 60 -1.68 17.84 -7.32
CA ALA A 60 -2.76 16.97 -6.84
C ALA A 60 -3.92 16.77 -7.86
N GLN A 61 -4.12 17.72 -8.78
CA GLN A 61 -5.14 17.59 -9.84
C GLN A 61 -4.72 16.72 -11.03
N PHE A 62 -3.41 16.54 -11.26
CA PHE A 62 -2.89 15.89 -12.48
C PHE A 62 -1.98 14.69 -12.19
N GLN A 63 -1.44 14.59 -10.98
CA GLN A 63 -0.54 13.54 -10.55
C GLN A 63 -1.27 12.66 -9.54
N GLN A 64 -1.46 11.40 -9.91
CA GLN A 64 -1.91 10.35 -9.01
C GLN A 64 -0.70 9.51 -8.64
N LEU A 65 -0.61 9.14 -7.38
CA LEU A 65 0.40 8.25 -6.83
C LEU A 65 -0.29 7.06 -6.22
N VAL A 66 0.51 6.10 -5.77
CA VAL A 66 0.02 4.94 -5.03
C VAL A 66 0.68 4.86 -3.67
N GLU A 67 -0.03 4.26 -2.71
CA GLU A 67 0.45 4.03 -1.35
C GLU A 67 0.06 2.64 -0.87
N VAL A 68 0.90 2.03 -0.03
CA VAL A 68 0.66 0.71 0.56
C VAL A 68 0.08 0.87 1.96
N ASP A 69 -1.01 0.15 2.23
CA ASP A 69 -1.49 -0.11 3.57
C ASP A 69 -0.57 -1.12 4.29
N ILE A 70 0.27 -0.61 5.18
CA ILE A 70 1.27 -1.36 5.94
C ILE A 70 0.64 -2.47 6.81
N GLU A 71 -0.56 -2.24 7.33
CA GLU A 71 -1.24 -3.22 8.20
C GLU A 71 -1.74 -4.41 7.38
N ARG A 72 -2.22 -4.18 6.15
CA ARG A 72 -2.73 -5.23 5.25
C ARG A 72 -1.64 -5.87 4.40
N CYS A 73 -0.48 -5.23 4.25
CA CYS A 73 0.62 -5.77 3.47
C CYS A 73 1.08 -7.12 4.06
N ILE A 74 1.09 -8.16 3.22
CA ILE A 74 1.57 -9.51 3.57
C ILE A 74 3.02 -9.76 3.13
N GLY A 75 3.69 -8.76 2.54
CA GLY A 75 5.09 -8.90 2.10
C GLY A 75 5.29 -9.85 0.91
N CYS A 76 4.32 -10.01 0.00
CA CYS A 76 4.40 -10.97 -1.11
C CYS A 76 5.32 -10.54 -2.29
N ALA A 77 5.78 -9.29 -2.31
CA ALA A 77 6.66 -8.70 -3.34
C ALA A 77 6.12 -8.67 -4.79
N LEU A 78 4.87 -9.07 -5.04
CA LEU A 78 4.28 -9.03 -6.40
C LEU A 78 4.17 -7.61 -6.95
N CYS A 79 3.87 -6.62 -6.10
CA CYS A 79 3.84 -5.22 -6.51
C CYS A 79 5.20 -4.74 -7.01
N ALA A 80 6.27 -5.04 -6.28
CA ALA A 80 7.64 -4.67 -6.66
C ALA A 80 8.06 -5.33 -7.98
N LYS A 81 7.79 -6.63 -8.13
CA LYS A 81 8.11 -7.35 -9.37
C LYS A 81 7.44 -6.79 -10.63
N ASN A 82 6.23 -6.23 -10.47
CA ASN A 82 5.43 -5.73 -11.59
C ASN A 82 5.46 -4.21 -11.72
N CYS A 83 6.26 -3.50 -10.92
CA CYS A 83 6.41 -2.06 -11.06
C CYS A 83 7.33 -1.75 -12.25
N PRO A 84 6.85 -1.09 -13.32
CA PRO A 84 7.69 -0.78 -14.48
C PRO A 84 8.76 0.28 -14.17
N TRP A 85 8.60 1.02 -13.08
CA TRP A 85 9.50 2.09 -12.64
C TRP A 85 10.48 1.67 -11.55
N ASP A 86 10.35 0.44 -11.04
CA ASP A 86 11.16 -0.10 -9.94
C ASP A 86 11.18 0.79 -8.68
N THR A 87 10.05 1.42 -8.37
CA THR A 87 9.91 2.40 -7.26
C THR A 87 9.37 1.78 -5.97
N ILE A 88 9.38 0.46 -5.84
CA ILE A 88 8.76 -0.24 -4.70
C ILE A 88 9.82 -1.06 -3.97
N PRO A 89 10.62 -0.43 -3.08
CA PRO A 89 11.54 -1.15 -2.22
C PRO A 89 10.80 -2.14 -1.30
N MET A 90 11.31 -3.38 -1.27
CA MET A 90 10.93 -4.39 -0.29
C MET A 90 11.94 -4.34 0.86
N LEU A 91 11.52 -3.80 2.00
CA LEU A 91 12.37 -3.58 3.17
C LEU A 91 12.01 -4.57 4.29
N PRO A 92 12.94 -4.92 5.19
CA PRO A 92 12.58 -5.57 6.45
C PRO A 92 11.44 -4.82 7.13
N TYR A 93 10.44 -5.50 7.67
CA TYR A 93 9.19 -4.85 8.13
C TYR A 93 9.43 -3.69 9.11
N ALA A 94 10.34 -3.87 10.07
CA ALA A 94 10.71 -2.82 11.02
C ALA A 94 11.37 -1.59 10.35
N GLU A 95 12.24 -1.82 9.36
CA GLU A 95 12.88 -0.75 8.59
C GLU A 95 11.89 -0.06 7.65
N GLY A 96 11.00 -0.84 7.03
CA GLY A 96 9.97 -0.32 6.14
C GLY A 96 9.00 0.63 6.86
N ILE A 97 8.62 0.33 8.11
CA ILE A 97 7.81 1.25 8.92
C ILE A 97 8.54 2.58 9.12
N GLN A 98 9.84 2.54 9.42
CA GLN A 98 10.63 3.75 9.69
C GLN A 98 10.86 4.58 8.43
N LYS A 99 11.07 3.94 7.27
CA LYS A 99 11.32 4.61 5.99
C LYS A 99 10.04 5.05 5.26
N ALA A 100 8.89 4.46 5.56
CA ALA A 100 7.64 4.80 4.89
C ALA A 100 7.30 6.31 4.96
N PRO A 101 7.41 7.01 6.10
CA PRO A 101 7.19 8.46 6.18
C PRO A 101 8.17 9.30 5.36
N GLU A 102 9.37 8.79 5.10
CA GLU A 102 10.39 9.49 4.32
C GLU A 102 10.13 9.35 2.81
N LEU A 103 9.63 8.18 2.39
CA LEU A 103 9.40 7.82 0.98
C LEU A 103 7.98 8.17 0.50
N THR A 104 7.03 8.39 1.42
CA THR A 104 5.64 8.73 1.10
C THR A 104 5.30 10.13 1.61
N PHE A 105 4.81 10.99 0.72
CA PHE A 105 4.63 12.41 1.02
C PHE A 105 3.42 12.72 1.91
N LYS A 106 2.45 11.81 1.95
CA LYS A 106 1.33 11.83 2.90
C LYS A 106 1.37 10.52 3.63
N SER A 107 2.16 10.51 4.70
CA SER A 107 2.18 9.44 5.67
C SER A 107 0.75 8.97 5.95
N VAL A 108 0.55 7.68 5.73
CA VAL A 108 -0.53 6.80 6.19
C VAL A 108 -1.85 6.83 5.42
N CYS A 109 -1.98 5.92 4.47
CA CYS A 109 -3.23 5.22 4.22
C CYS A 109 -3.77 4.70 5.56
N ASN A 110 -4.78 5.40 6.09
CA ASN A 110 -5.48 5.20 7.36
C ASN A 110 -5.01 6.01 8.60
N GLN A 111 -4.33 7.16 8.42
CA GLN A 111 -4.09 8.19 9.46
C GLN A 111 -3.34 7.75 10.74
N LYS A 112 -2.78 6.54 10.76
CA LYS A 112 -1.99 5.99 11.88
C LYS A 112 -0.49 6.25 11.70
N THR A 113 0.09 7.21 12.41
CA THR A 113 1.53 7.51 12.26
C THR A 113 2.37 6.29 12.66
N VAL A 114 3.69 6.31 12.38
CA VAL A 114 4.60 5.24 12.83
C VAL A 114 4.47 4.91 14.33
N ASP A 115 3.99 5.87 15.13
CA ASP A 115 3.73 5.73 16.56
C ASP A 115 2.49 4.87 16.88
N ASP A 116 1.52 4.80 15.97
CA ASP A 116 0.30 4.01 16.09
C ASP A 116 0.48 2.55 15.61
N ILE A 117 1.54 2.28 14.84
CA ILE A 117 1.92 0.92 14.42
C ILE A 117 2.68 0.29 15.58
N LYS A 118 1.95 -0.23 16.57
CA LYS A 118 2.55 -1.00 17.66
C LYS A 118 3.17 -2.28 17.06
N PRO A 119 4.51 -2.46 17.10
CA PRO A 119 5.12 -3.68 16.62
C PRO A 119 4.55 -4.83 17.44
N ALA A 120 3.98 -5.84 16.78
CA ALA A 120 3.44 -7.00 17.47
C ALA A 120 4.58 -7.65 18.27
N ALA A 121 4.45 -7.66 19.60
CA ALA A 121 5.37 -8.37 20.47
C ALA A 121 5.40 -9.85 20.04
N ARG A 122 6.61 -10.34 19.70
CA ARG A 122 6.85 -11.72 19.30
C ARG A 122 6.53 -12.71 20.41
#